data_AF-A0A0T6DUE8-F1
#
_entry.id   AF-A0A0T6DUE8-F1
#
_cell.length_a   1.000
_cell.length_b   1.000
_cell.length_c   1.000
_cell.angle_alpha   90.00
_cell.angle_beta   90.00
_cell.angle_gamma   90.00
#
_symmetry.space_group_name_H-M   'P 1'
#
loop_
_entity.id
_entity.type
_entity.pdbx_description
1 polymer ?
#
loop_
_entity_poly.entity_id
_entity_poly.type
_entity_poly.pdbx_seq_one_letter_code
_entity_poly.pdbx_strand_id
1 'polypeptide(L)' 'MTSTDEINTDDKLLCVKGNDFYSEGEIYTVGRIVNDKYFQILTSGDDDHWYATLDDKGIYVSFDSMIATDNKAFFDKIA' A
#
# COMPACT_ATOMS: atom_id res chain seq x y z
N MET A 1 18.50 10.59 -12.01
CA MET A 1 17.63 10.53 -10.83
C MET A 1 16.22 10.45 -11.35
N THR A 2 15.68 9.24 -11.43
CA THR A 2 14.27 9.01 -11.77
C THR A 2 13.43 9.47 -10.57
N SER A 3 12.35 10.20 -10.83
CA SER A 3 11.42 10.71 -9.81
C SER A 3 11.17 9.64 -8.74
N THR A 4 11.36 9.98 -7.47
CA THR A 4 10.57 9.36 -6.40
C THR A 4 9.12 9.73 -6.70
N ASP A 5 8.37 8.78 -7.24
CA ASP A 5 6.96 8.97 -7.58
C ASP A 5 6.20 9.37 -6.31
N GLU A 6 5.87 10.65 -6.21
CA GLU A 6 5.08 11.21 -5.12
C GLU A 6 3.73 10.48 -5.06
N ILE A 7 3.35 10.00 -3.87
CA ILE A 7 2.06 9.32 -3.65
C ILE A 7 1.03 10.36 -3.21
N ASN A 8 -0.09 10.40 -3.95
CA ASN A 8 -1.19 11.32 -3.73
C ASN A 8 -2.46 10.55 -3.38
N THR A 9 -3.37 11.22 -2.65
CA THR A 9 -4.76 10.73 -2.50
C THR A 9 -5.36 10.45 -3.88
N ASP A 10 -6.15 9.37 -3.98
CA ASP A 10 -6.79 8.85 -5.19
C ASP A 10 -5.87 8.17 -6.21
N ASP A 11 -4.55 8.15 -5.99
CA ASP A 11 -3.63 7.33 -6.78
C ASP A 11 -4.06 5.86 -6.74
N LYS A 12 -3.81 5.15 -7.85
CA LYS A 12 -4.14 3.73 -8.00
C LYS A 12 -2.89 2.88 -7.80
N LEU A 13 -3.04 1.82 -7.02
CA LEU A 13 -1.98 0.89 -6.68
C LEU A 13 -2.37 -0.53 -7.10
N LEU A 14 -1.51 -1.20 -7.87
CA LEU A 14 -1.64 -2.62 -8.16
C LEU A 14 -1.05 -3.42 -7.00
N CYS A 15 -1.82 -4.31 -6.39
CA CYS A 15 -1.29 -5.25 -5.40
C CYS A 15 -0.48 -6.34 -6.12
N VAL A 16 0.85 -6.30 -6.01
CA VAL A 16 1.77 -7.25 -6.66
C VAL A 16 2.10 -8.47 -5.80
N LYS A 17 1.79 -8.39 -4.51
CA LYS A 17 1.79 -9.54 -3.60
C LYS A 17 0.75 -9.29 -2.53
N GLY A 18 -0.24 -10.17 -2.46
CA GLY A 18 -1.38 -10.04 -1.54
C GLY A 18 -1.12 -10.54 -0.11
N ASN A 19 -2.12 -10.35 0.74
CA ASN A 19 -2.27 -10.92 2.08
C ASN A 19 -3.76 -11.11 2.40
N ASP A 20 -4.11 -11.40 3.66
CA ASP A 20 -5.51 -11.61 4.08
C ASP A 20 -6.45 -10.42 3.81
N PHE A 21 -5.92 -9.21 3.56
CA PHE A 21 -6.68 -7.98 3.35
C PHE A 21 -6.61 -7.44 1.91
N TYR A 22 -5.57 -7.83 1.16
CA TYR A 22 -5.30 -7.34 -0.18
C TYR A 22 -5.05 -8.52 -1.12
N SER A 23 -5.79 -8.59 -2.21
CA SER A 23 -5.69 -9.64 -3.22
C SER A 23 -4.65 -9.27 -4.28
N GLU A 24 -3.74 -10.19 -4.59
CA GLU A 24 -2.79 -10.01 -5.69
C GLU A 24 -3.52 -9.85 -7.04
N GLY A 25 -3.08 -8.87 -7.85
CA GLY A 25 -3.68 -8.50 -9.13
C GLY A 25 -4.79 -7.46 -9.05
N GLU A 26 -5.31 -7.15 -7.85
CA GLU A 26 -6.35 -6.15 -7.67
C GLU A 26 -5.79 -4.73 -7.57
N ILE A 27 -6.62 -3.75 -7.94
CA ILE A 27 -6.30 -2.32 -7.88
C ILE A 27 -6.94 -1.71 -6.64
N TYR A 28 -6.12 -1.04 -5.84
CA TYR A 28 -6.53 -0.32 -4.64
C TYR A 28 -6.31 1.18 -4.78
N THR A 29 -7.02 1.95 -3.96
CA THR A 29 -6.97 3.42 -4.01
C THR A 29 -6.22 3.95 -2.80
N VAL A 30 -5.33 4.92 -3.03
CA VAL A 30 -4.67 5.66 -1.96
C VAL A 30 -5.69 6.58 -1.29
N GLY A 31 -5.83 6.45 0.02
CA GLY A 31 -6.65 7.32 0.85
C GLY A 31 -5.85 8.51 1.36
N ARG A 32 -6.03 8.84 2.64
CA ARG A 32 -5.34 9.97 3.27
C ARG A 32 -3.83 9.75 3.35
N ILE A 33 -3.07 10.78 2.94
CA ILE A 33 -1.63 10.88 3.19
C ILE A 33 -1.39 11.38 4.62
N VAL A 34 -0.55 10.68 5.38
CA VAL A 34 -0.15 11.08 6.75
C VAL A 34 1.14 11.90 6.70
N ASN A 35 2.13 11.43 5.95
CA ASN A 35 3.39 12.12 5.67
C ASN A 35 4.07 11.53 4.42
N ASP A 36 5.35 11.86 4.22
CA ASP A 36 6.19 11.39 3.11
C ASP A 36 6.41 9.87 3.08
N LYS A 37 6.10 9.15 4.16
CA LYS A 37 6.32 7.71 4.30
C LYS A 37 5.05 6.91 4.53
N TYR A 38 4.03 7.48 5.14
CA TYR A 38 2.85 6.76 5.59
C TYR A 38 1.57 7.32 4.97
N PHE A 39 0.72 6.44 4.47
CA PHE A 39 -0.56 6.78 3.85
C PHE A 39 -1.53 5.61 3.94
N GLN A 40 -2.81 5.86 3.65
CA GLN A 40 -3.85 4.83 3.67
C GLN A 40 -3.96 4.13 2.32
N ILE A 41 -4.20 2.82 2.33
CA ILE A 41 -4.72 2.08 1.18
C ILE A 41 -6.12 1.60 1.55
N LEU A 42 -7.12 2.06 0.81
CA LEU A 42 -8.52 1.69 1.01
C LEU A 42 -8.71 0.22 0.64
N THR A 43 -9.49 -0.51 1.42
CA THR A 43 -9.92 -1.87 1.10
C THR A 43 -11.23 -1.84 0.29
N SER A 44 -11.65 -2.98 -0.25
CA SER A 44 -12.84 -3.09 -1.09
C SER A 44 -14.18 -2.89 -0.35
N GLY A 45 -14.17 -2.81 0.98
CA GLY A 45 -15.30 -2.34 1.77
C GLY A 45 -15.12 -0.87 2.08
N ASP A 46 -15.98 -0.02 1.51
CA ASP A 46 -15.87 1.45 1.36
C ASP A 46 -15.46 2.29 2.59
N ASP A 47 -15.34 1.72 3.79
CA ASP A 47 -14.96 2.42 5.03
C ASP A 47 -13.66 1.90 5.69
N ASP A 48 -13.12 0.76 5.25
CA ASP A 48 -11.95 0.13 5.89
C ASP A 48 -10.64 0.44 5.14
N HIS A 49 -9.57 0.70 5.89
CA HIS A 49 -8.25 1.02 5.35
C HIS A 49 -7.12 0.49 6.23
N TRP A 50 -5.95 0.29 5.63
CA TRP A 50 -4.71 0.06 6.36
C TRP A 50 -3.66 1.12 6.02
N TYR A 51 -2.73 1.33 6.95
CA TYR A 51 -1.59 2.21 6.71
C TYR A 51 -0.48 1.45 5.98
N ALA A 52 -0.08 1.98 4.83
CA ALA A 52 1.08 1.55 4.07
C ALA A 52 2.32 2.37 4.42
N THR A 53 3.48 1.78 4.19
CA THR A 53 4.79 2.41 4.24
C THR A 53 5.36 2.52 2.83
N LEU A 54 5.90 3.69 2.49
CA LEU A 54 6.80 3.92 1.36
C LEU A 54 8.21 4.12 1.89
N ASP A 55 9.11 3.21 1.53
CA ASP A 55 10.54 3.29 1.81
C ASP A 55 11.35 2.66 0.66
N ASP A 56 12.65 2.41 0.88
CA ASP A 56 13.56 1.81 -0.11
C ASP A 56 13.14 0.41 -0.59
N LYS A 57 12.16 -0.24 0.04
CA LYS A 57 11.57 -1.53 -0.35
C LYS A 57 10.31 -1.37 -1.20
N GLY A 58 9.89 -0.14 -1.49
CA GLY A 58 8.66 0.18 -2.21
C GLY A 58 7.48 0.42 -1.28
N ILE A 59 6.27 0.18 -1.80
CA ILE A 59 5.01 0.38 -1.08
C ILE A 59 4.57 -0.94 -0.47
N TYR A 60 4.31 -0.98 0.84
CA TYR A 60 3.80 -2.17 1.49
C TYR A 60 2.93 -1.88 2.71
N VAL A 61 2.00 -2.80 2.98
CA VAL A 61 1.26 -2.88 4.25
C VAL A 61 1.86 -4.02 5.07
N SER A 62 2.20 -3.74 6.33
CA SER A 62 2.72 -4.72 7.27
C SER A 62 1.96 -4.61 8.60
N PHE A 63 1.51 -5.75 9.08
CA PHE A 63 1.08 -5.91 10.47
C PHE A 63 2.31 -6.33 11.31
N ASP A 64 2.28 -6.06 12.59
CA ASP A 64 3.43 -6.04 13.51
C ASP A 64 4.47 -7.19 13.35
N SER A 65 5.73 -6.82 13.61
CA SER A 65 6.99 -7.56 13.43
C SER A 65 7.14 -8.92 14.12
N MET A 66 6.18 -9.31 14.96
CA MET A 66 6.20 -10.58 15.71
C MET A 66 5.46 -11.73 15.00
N ILE A 67 4.65 -11.43 13.99
CA ILE A 67 3.91 -12.43 13.22
C ILE A 67 4.53 -12.47 11.82
N ALA A 68 4.86 -13.68 11.39
CA ALA A 68 5.65 -14.05 10.20
C ALA A 68 5.78 -12.95 9.14
N THR A 69 7.03 -12.71 8.73
CA THR A 69 7.47 -11.89 7.58
C THR A 69 6.69 -12.10 6.27
N ASP A 70 5.85 -13.13 6.22
CA ASP A 70 5.12 -13.57 5.05
C ASP A 70 3.77 -12.87 4.84
N ASN A 71 3.22 -12.16 5.84
CA ASN A 71 1.90 -11.52 5.71
C ASN A 71 1.92 -10.04 5.26
N LYS A 72 2.97 -9.64 4.53
CA LYS A 72 3.06 -8.29 3.93
C LYS A 72 2.39 -8.26 2.57
N ALA A 73 1.55 -7.26 2.34
CA ALA A 73 1.09 -6.91 1.00
C ALA A 73 2.01 -5.87 0.37
N PHE A 74 2.38 -6.05 -0.90
CA PHE A 74 3.23 -5.13 -1.67
C PHE A 74 2.48 -4.57 -2.86
N PHE A 75 2.83 -3.34 -3.23
CA PHE A 75 2.11 -2.60 -4.26
C PHE A 75 3.05 -1.85 -5.20
N ASP A 76 2.64 -1.76 -6.45
CA ASP A 76 3.21 -0.87 -7.46
C ASP A 76 2.24 0.26 -7.77
N LYS A 77 2.77 1.48 -7.92
CA LYS A 77 1.97 2.60 -8.42
C LYS A 77 1.66 2.39 -9.90
N ILE A 78 0.39 2.51 -10.27
CA ILE A 78 -0.04 2.56 -11.67
C ILE A 78 -0.46 4.00 -12.00
N ALA A 79 -0.12 4.42 -13.23
CA ALA A 79 -0.14 5.80 -13.72
C ALA A 79 -1.41 6.61 -13.38
#